data_AF-A0A9D1HIG1-F1
#
_entry.id   AF-A0A9D1HIG1-F1
#
_cell.length_a   1.000
_cell.length_b   1.000
_cell.length_c   1.000
_cell.angle_alpha   90.00
_cell.angle_beta   90.00
_cell.angle_gamma   90.00
#
_symmetry.space_group_name_H-M   'P 1'
#
loop_
_entity.id
_entity.type
_entity.pdbx_description
1 polymer ?
#
loop_
_entity_poly.entity_id
_entity_poly.type
_entity_poly.pdbx_seq_one_letter_code
_entity_poly.pdbx_strand_id
1 'polypeptide(L)' 'MSSQKALLKEYARKHGFKHLQFFVDDGYSGTSFDRPSFREMEQLIESGKVGTVIVKDMSRLGRNYLQVGM' A
#
# COMPACT_ATOMS: atom_id res chain seq x y z
N MET A 1 -7.62 17.08 -5.38
CA MET A 1 -6.33 16.50 -4.91
C MET A 1 -6.61 15.69 -3.65
N SER A 2 -6.57 14.36 -3.82
CA SER A 2 -7.41 13.34 -3.17
C SER A 2 -7.42 13.26 -1.63
N SER A 3 -8.63 13.37 -1.07
CA SER A 3 -8.99 13.19 0.35
C SER A 3 -8.51 11.87 0.98
N GLN A 4 -8.19 10.85 0.16
CA GLN A 4 -7.71 9.55 0.63
C GLN A 4 -6.30 9.60 1.22
N LYS A 5 -5.37 10.38 0.63
CA LYS A 5 -4.01 10.51 1.17
C LYS A 5 -4.03 11.22 2.53
N ALA A 6 -4.87 12.25 2.66
CA ALA A 6 -5.06 12.98 3.92
C ALA A 6 -5.61 12.05 5.03
N LEU A 7 -6.64 11.27 4.72
CA LEU A 7 -7.23 10.31 5.66
C LEU A 7 -6.20 9.27 6.16
N LEU A 8 -5.47 8.65 5.24
CA LEU A 8 -4.46 7.65 5.59
C LEU A 8 -3.30 8.27 6.38
N LYS A 9 -2.89 9.49 6.02
CA LYS A 9 -1.85 10.23 6.75
C LYS A 9 -2.28 10.56 8.17
N GLU A 10 -3.52 11.01 8.35
CA GLU A 10 -4.07 11.34 9.66
C GLU A 10 -4.20 10.09 10.54
N TYR A 11 -4.73 9.00 9.98
CA TYR A 11 -4.78 7.70 10.65
C TYR A 11 -3.38 7.27 11.11
N ALA A 12 -2.42 7.27 10.19
CA ALA A 12 -1.08 6.81 10.50
C ALA A 12 -0.40 7.68 11.58
N ARG A 13 -0.57 9.00 11.52
CA ARG A 13 -0.09 9.92 12.56
C ARG A 13 -0.76 9.69 13.91
N LYS A 14 -2.09 9.50 13.94
CA LYS A 14 -2.86 9.26 15.16
C LYS A 14 -2.43 7.98 15.87
N HIS A 15 -2.02 6.97 15.11
CA HIS A 15 -1.52 5.70 15.61
C HIS A 15 0.01 5.66 15.84
N GLY A 16 0.70 6.80 15.68
CA GLY A 16 2.13 6.92 15.99
C GLY A 16 3.07 6.33 14.93
N PHE A 17 2.57 5.96 13.76
CA PHE A 17 3.41 5.50 12.65
C PHE A 17 4.26 6.66 12.12
N LYS A 18 5.57 6.44 12.01
CA LYS A 18 6.57 7.39 11.50
C LYS A 18 7.12 6.88 10.16
N HIS A 19 7.80 7.74 9.40
CA HIS A 19 8.38 7.39 8.09
C HIS A 19 7.35 6.92 7.05
N LEU A 20 6.23 7.65 6.94
CA LEU A 20 5.14 7.31 6.02
C LEU A 20 5.58 7.46 4.56
N GLN A 21 5.54 6.37 3.81
CA GLN A 21 5.71 6.35 2.35
C GLN A 21 4.37 6.02 1.69
N PHE A 22 3.98 6.82 0.70
CA PHE A 22 2.74 6.62 -0.04
C PHE A 22 3.05 5.99 -1.39
N PHE A 23 2.52 4.79 -1.64
CA PHE A 23 2.55 4.13 -2.93
C PHE A 23 1.24 4.39 -3.66
N VAL A 24 1.30 4.98 -4.85
CA VAL A 24 0.12 5.49 -5.55
C VAL A 24 0.25 5.17 -7.04
N ASP A 25 -0.55 4.22 -7.51
CA ASP A 25 -0.64 3.88 -8.94
C ASP A 25 -1.83 4.64 -9.56
N ASP A 26 -1.64 5.93 -9.85
CA ASP A 26 -2.65 6.74 -10.54
C ASP A 26 -2.83 6.24 -11.99
N GLY A 27 -4.07 5.90 -12.37
CA GLY A 27 -4.41 5.43 -13.73
C GLY A 27 -4.42 3.92 -13.93
N TYR A 28 -4.09 3.12 -12.90
CA TYR A 28 -4.10 1.66 -12.97
C TYR A 28 -5.38 1.07 -12.36
N SER A 29 -6.08 0.24 -13.14
CA SER A 29 -7.26 -0.47 -12.64
C SER A 29 -6.88 -1.50 -11.57
N GLY A 30 -7.84 -1.83 -10.71
CA GLY A 30 -7.77 -2.93 -9.73
C GLY A 30 -7.41 -4.30 -10.33
N THR A 31 -7.42 -4.42 -11.66
CA THR A 31 -7.16 -5.63 -12.45
C THR A 31 -5.80 -5.64 -13.16
N SER A 32 -5.10 -4.49 -13.27
CA SER A 32 -3.78 -4.45 -13.90
C SER A 32 -2.70 -4.78 -12.88
N PHE A 33 -1.85 -5.76 -13.24
CA PHE A 33 -0.71 -6.25 -12.45
C PHE A 33 0.56 -5.42 -12.66
N ASP A 34 0.50 -4.42 -13.54
CA ASP A 34 1.64 -3.54 -13.82
C ASP A 34 1.61 -2.32 -12.90
N ARG A 35 1.75 -2.58 -11.59
CA ARG A 35 1.73 -1.56 -10.53
C ARG A 35 3.14 -1.31 -10.04
N PRO A 36 3.88 -0.36 -10.62
CA PRO A 36 5.27 -0.13 -10.25
C PRO A 36 5.42 0.28 -8.78
N SER A 37 4.50 1.09 -8.25
CA SER A 37 4.56 1.50 -6.83
C SER A 37 4.30 0.33 -5.88
N PHE A 38 3.41 -0.58 -6.29
CA PHE A 38 3.14 -1.80 -5.53
C PHE A 38 4.36 -2.73 -5.49
N ARG A 39 5.06 -2.92 -6.61
CA ARG A 39 6.30 -3.72 -6.64
C ARG A 39 7.42 -3.11 -5.81
N GLU A 40 7.54 -1.78 -5.82
CA GLU A 40 8.50 -1.08 -4.95
C GLU A 40 8.17 -1.34 -3.47
N MET A 41 6.90 -1.29 -3.10
CA MET A 41 6.45 -1.63 -1.74
C MET A 41 6.80 -3.09 -1.38
N GLU A 42 6.56 -4.05 -2.27
CA GLU A 42 6.92 -5.46 -2.05
C GLU A 42 8.43 -5.63 -1.82
N GLN A 43 9.27 -5.01 -2.63
CA GLN A 43 10.74 -5.06 -2.45
C GLN A 43 11.18 -4.44 -1.11
N LEU A 44 10.51 -3.38 -0.66
CA LEU A 44 10.78 -2.77 0.65
C LEU A 44 10.32 -3.66 1.81
N ILE A 45 9.25 -4.44 1.63
CA ILE A 45 8.80 -5.46 2.58
C ILE A 45 9.81 -6.62 2.63
N GLU A 46 10.20 -7.17 1.47
CA GLU A 46 11.17 -8.27 1.36
C GLU A 46 12.55 -7.89 1.93
N SER A 47 12.97 -6.63 1.76
CA SER A 47 14.21 -6.12 2.35
C SER A 47 14.10 -5.76 3.84
N GLY A 48 12.94 -6.00 4.48
CA GLY A 48 12.71 -5.76 5.90
C GLY A 48 12.62 -4.27 6.28
N LYS A 49 12.44 -3.38 5.31
CA LYS A 49 12.36 -1.92 5.52
C LYS A 49 10.95 -1.45 5.85
N VAL A 50 9.93 -2.27 5.60
CA VAL A 50 8.53 -1.97 5.91
C VAL A 50 8.07 -2.80 7.10
N GLY A 51 7.76 -2.15 8.21
CA GLY A 51 7.19 -2.80 9.39
C GLY A 51 5.66 -2.86 9.40
N THR A 52 4.98 -2.00 8.63
CA THR A 52 3.51 -1.95 8.60
C THR A 52 3.01 -1.39 7.27
N VAL A 53 2.05 -2.07 6.66
CA VAL A 53 1.35 -1.62 5.46
C VAL A 53 -0.07 -1.21 5.84
N ILE A 54 -0.47 0.01 5.47
CA ILE A 54 -1.82 0.54 5.75
C ILE A 54 -2.54 0.73 4.42
N VAL A 55 -3.64 0.00 4.22
CA VAL A 55 -4.49 0.10 3.04
C VAL A 55 -5.91 0.48 3.41
N LYS A 56 -6.60 1.19 2.51
CA LYS A 56 -8.01 1.55 2.69
C LYS A 56 -8.96 0.35 2.54
N ASP A 57 -8.63 -0.57 1.64
CA ASP A 57 -9.45 -1.75 1.31
C ASP A 57 -8.54 -2.84 0.72
N MET A 58 -8.81 -4.12 1.03
CA MET A 58 -7.98 -5.26 0.60
C MET A 58 -7.90 -5.43 -0.92
N SER A 59 -8.87 -4.92 -1.67
CA SER A 59 -8.80 -4.88 -3.14
C SER A 59 -7.58 -4.11 -3.68
N ARG A 60 -6.94 -3.26 -2.85
CA ARG A 60 -5.74 -2.50 -3.21
C ARG A 60 -4.46 -3.32 -3.21
N LEU A 61 -4.42 -4.42 -2.45
CA LEU A 61 -3.28 -5.34 -2.43
C LEU A 61 -3.34 -6.38 -3.56
N GLY A 62 -4.45 -6.44 -4.29
CA GLY A 62 -4.67 -7.41 -5.36
C GLY A 62 -5.24 -8.72 -4.86
N ARG A 63 -6.11 -9.34 -5.66
CA ARG A 63 -6.81 -10.59 -5.30
C ARG A 63 -5.87 -11.79 -5.14
N ASN A 64 -4.62 -11.69 -5.62
CA ASN A 64 -3.63 -12.76 -5.56
C ASN A 64 -2.87 -12.83 -4.24
N TYR A 65 -2.91 -11.80 -3.38
CA TYR A 65 -2.24 -11.88 -2.07
C TYR A 65 -2.92 -12.91 -1.14
N LEU A 66 -4.19 -13.26 -1.39
CA LEU A 66 -4.89 -14.38 -0.74
C LEU A 66 -4.30 -15.75 -1.12
N GLN A 67 -3.52 -15.84 -2.20
CA GLN A 67 -2.92 -17.10 -2.65
C GLN A 67 -1.60 -17.43 -1.92
N VAL A 68 -0.98 -16.46 -1.23
CA VAL A 68 0.31 -16.64 -0.53
C VAL A 68 0.14 -17.22 0.89
N GLY A 69 -1.00 -17.87 1.15
CA GLY A 69 -1.36 -18.48 2.44
C GLY A 69 -1.53 -20.00 2.41
N MET A 70 -1.00 -20.69 1.40
CA MET A 70 -0.88 -22.16 1.36
C MET A 70 0.58 -22.60 1.42
#